data_AF-A0A968IPM2-F1
#
_entry.id   AF-A0A968IPM2-F1
#
_cell.length_a   1.000
_cell.length_b   1.000
_cell.length_c   1.000
_cell.angle_alpha   90.00
_cell.angle_beta   90.00
_cell.angle_gamma   90.00
#
_symmetry.space_group_name_H-M   'P 1'
#
loop_
_entity.id
_entity.type
_entity.pdbx_description
1 polymer ?
#
loop_
_entity_poly.entity_id
_entity_poly.type
_entity_poly.pdbx_seq_one_letter_code
_entity_poly.pdbx_strand_id
1 'polypeptide(L)'
;MKNGKCSFHVSQNSEASSIYQNISNQFGNSKKIEVPSITLLSYLEQKNINQIEILKIDIEGGEIDLLKQLPAQIFNRINQMTIEFHDFIFPEQAIMVNKIISSIENEGFMVFKCHYIDNSNVLFINKK
;
A
#
# COMPACT_ATOMS: atom_id res chain seq x y z
N MET A 1 1.35 -10.23 3.47
CA MET A 1 0.22 -10.78 2.69
C MET A 1 0.65 -12.04 1.95
N LYS A 2 -0.28 -12.92 1.58
CA LYS A 2 0.03 -14.20 0.90
C LYS A 2 -1.09 -14.58 -0.05
N ASN A 3 -0.76 -15.38 -1.06
CA ASN A 3 -1.77 -15.97 -1.95
C ASN A 3 -2.68 -16.93 -1.16
N GLY A 4 -3.94 -17.03 -1.55
CA GLY A 4 -4.90 -17.97 -0.98
C GLY A 4 -6.12 -17.27 -0.41
N LYS A 5 -6.36 -17.43 0.88
CA LYS A 5 -7.46 -16.77 1.59
C LYS A 5 -6.92 -15.92 2.73
N CYS A 6 -7.56 -14.78 2.97
CA CYS A 6 -7.30 -13.95 4.14
C CYS A 6 -8.60 -13.53 4.82
N SER A 7 -8.46 -13.11 6.08
CA SER A 7 -9.52 -12.43 6.79
C SER A 7 -9.61 -10.99 6.31
N PHE A 8 -10.81 -10.54 5.97
CA PHE A 8 -11.11 -9.17 5.62
C PHE A 8 -12.20 -8.63 6.55
N HIS A 9 -12.00 -7.43 7.07
CA HIS A 9 -12.86 -6.80 8.04
C HIS A 9 -13.64 -5.69 7.34
N VAL A 10 -14.94 -5.93 7.13
CA VAL A 10 -15.84 -4.97 6.50
C VAL A 10 -16.26 -3.95 7.56
N SER A 11 -15.82 -2.71 7.38
CA SER A 11 -16.17 -1.58 8.26
C SER A 11 -17.61 -1.11 8.02
N GLN A 12 -18.17 -0.36 8.97
CA GLN A 12 -19.44 0.34 8.76
C GLN A 12 -19.27 1.53 7.81
N ASN A 13 -18.08 2.15 7.81
CA ASN A 13 -17.68 3.07 6.75
C ASN A 13 -17.18 2.23 5.56
N SER A 14 -17.84 2.36 4.40
CA SER A 14 -17.49 1.61 3.19
C SER A 14 -16.08 1.90 2.69
N GLU A 15 -15.49 3.03 3.07
CA GLU A 15 -14.14 3.43 2.66
C GLU A 15 -13.07 2.82 3.57
N ALA A 16 -13.38 2.40 4.81
CA ALA A 16 -12.37 1.99 5.80
C ALA A 16 -12.28 0.46 6.05
N SER A 17 -12.59 -0.35 5.03
CA SER A 17 -12.50 -1.81 5.16
C SER A 17 -11.06 -2.30 4.95
N SER A 18 -10.58 -3.19 5.81
CA SER A 18 -9.16 -3.54 5.86
C SER A 18 -8.96 -5.02 6.18
N ILE A 19 -7.76 -5.52 5.89
CA ILE A 19 -7.31 -6.82 6.39
C ILE A 19 -6.98 -6.80 7.88
N TYR A 20 -6.93 -5.61 8.49
CA TYR A 20 -6.65 -5.41 9.90
C TYR A 20 -7.90 -4.98 10.67
N GLN A 21 -8.27 -5.76 11.68
CA GLN A 21 -9.48 -5.51 12.47
C GLN A 21 -9.49 -4.16 13.18
N ASN A 22 -8.35 -3.75 13.75
CA ASN A 22 -8.22 -2.50 14.50
C ASN A 22 -8.48 -1.27 13.62
N ILE A 23 -8.15 -1.35 12.33
CA ILE A 23 -8.39 -0.27 11.36
C ILE A 23 -9.89 -0.18 11.07
N SER A 24 -10.50 -1.29 10.67
CA SER A 24 -11.93 -1.30 10.34
C SER A 24 -12.85 -1.06 11.53
N ASN A 25 -12.36 -1.28 12.76
CA ASN A 25 -13.13 -1.00 13.97
C ASN A 25 -13.16 0.49 14.36
N GLN A 26 -12.39 1.38 13.72
CA GLN A 26 -12.43 2.81 14.04
C GLN A 26 -13.80 3.46 13.81
N PHE A 27 -14.60 2.88 12.91
CA PHE A 27 -15.95 3.37 12.56
C PHE A 27 -17.06 2.49 13.14
N GLY A 28 -16.78 1.77 14.23
CA GLY A 28 -17.69 0.82 14.86
C GLY A 28 -17.33 -0.63 14.53
N ASN A 29 -18.09 -1.59 15.06
CA ASN A 29 -17.75 -3.01 14.93
C ASN A 29 -17.73 -3.45 13.45
N SER A 30 -16.57 -3.96 13.02
CA SER A 30 -16.40 -4.56 11.70
C SER A 30 -16.96 -5.98 11.63
N LYS A 31 -17.41 -6.38 10.43
CA LYS A 31 -17.81 -7.75 10.12
C LYS A 31 -16.64 -8.49 9.47
N LYS A 32 -16.17 -9.55 10.10
CA LYS A 32 -15.13 -10.43 9.53
C LYS A 32 -15.73 -11.34 8.45
N ILE A 33 -15.11 -11.36 7.28
CA ILE A 33 -15.38 -12.29 6.19
C ILE A 33 -14.06 -12.92 5.71
N GLU A 34 -14.16 -14.04 5.01
CA GLU A 34 -13.02 -14.67 4.33
C GLU A 34 -13.08 -14.33 2.84
N VAL A 35 -11.97 -13.83 2.29
CA VAL A 35 -11.88 -13.45 0.88
C VAL A 35 -10.65 -14.08 0.22
N PRO A 36 -10.66 -14.30 -1.10
CA PRO A 36 -9.45 -14.62 -1.84
C PRO A 36 -8.42 -13.50 -1.70
N SER A 37 -7.15 -13.86 -1.57
CA SER A 37 -6.02 -12.94 -1.54
C SER A 37 -4.96 -13.33 -2.56
N ILE A 38 -4.32 -12.33 -3.14
CA ILE A 38 -3.20 -12.48 -4.07
C ILE A 38 -2.14 -11.43 -3.72
N THR A 39 -0.86 -11.80 -3.84
CA THR A 39 0.23 -10.83 -3.73
C THR A 39 0.33 -10.01 -5.01
N LEU A 40 0.83 -8.76 -4.92
CA LEU A 40 1.05 -7.95 -6.12
C LEU A 40 1.97 -8.66 -7.12
N LEU A 41 3.07 -9.27 -6.67
CA LEU A 41 3.98 -10.03 -7.52
C LEU A 41 3.25 -11.13 -8.30
N SER A 42 2.50 -11.99 -7.61
CA SER A 42 1.77 -13.08 -8.27
C SER A 42 0.69 -12.57 -9.23
N TYR A 43 0.05 -11.44 -8.92
CA TYR A 43 -0.90 -10.82 -9.82
C TYR A 43 -0.23 -10.33 -11.11
N LEU A 44 0.92 -9.64 -10.99
CA LEU A 44 1.69 -9.16 -12.14
C LEU A 44 2.16 -10.33 -13.02
N GLU A 45 2.68 -11.40 -12.42
CA GLU A 45 3.11 -12.61 -13.12
C GLU A 45 1.94 -13.31 -13.83
N GLN A 46 0.81 -13.53 -13.14
CA GLN A 46 -0.37 -14.16 -13.75
C GLN A 46 -0.94 -13.37 -14.93
N LYS A 47 -0.82 -12.03 -14.90
CA LYS A 47 -1.31 -11.15 -15.95
C LYS A 47 -0.25 -10.82 -17.01
N ASN A 48 0.96 -11.37 -16.89
CA ASN A 48 2.10 -11.04 -17.74
C ASN A 48 2.37 -9.53 -17.82
N ILE A 49 2.17 -8.81 -16.72
CA ILE A 49 2.41 -7.37 -16.62
C ILE A 49 3.89 -7.16 -16.32
N ASN A 50 4.63 -6.76 -17.35
CA ASN A 50 6.07 -6.53 -17.27
C ASN A 50 6.43 -5.05 -17.04
N GLN A 51 5.52 -4.13 -17.35
CA GLN A 51 5.65 -2.69 -17.12
C GLN A 51 4.35 -2.14 -16.52
N ILE A 52 4.47 -1.15 -15.64
CA ILE A 52 3.38 -0.42 -15.02
C ILE A 52 3.66 1.06 -15.20
N GLU A 53 2.85 1.74 -16.01
CA GLU A 53 2.95 3.19 -16.19
C GLU A 53 2.58 3.91 -14.89
N ILE A 54 1.49 3.51 -14.24
CA ILE A 54 1.00 4.10 -12.99
C ILE A 54 0.51 3.00 -12.05
N LEU A 55 1.05 2.98 -10.82
CA LEU A 55 0.55 2.17 -9.71
C LEU A 55 -0.06 3.07 -8.64
N LYS A 56 -1.39 3.01 -8.46
CA LYS A 56 -2.06 3.60 -7.30
C LYS A 56 -2.16 2.57 -6.18
N ILE A 57 -1.81 2.97 -4.96
CA ILE A 57 -1.96 2.16 -3.74
C ILE A 57 -2.71 2.97 -2.69
N ASP A 58 -3.84 2.43 -2.28
CA ASP A 58 -4.78 2.99 -1.33
C ASP A 58 -5.60 1.80 -0.83
N ILE A 59 -5.15 1.19 0.26
CA ILE A 59 -5.61 -0.13 0.73
C ILE A 59 -5.85 -0.14 2.24
N GLU A 60 -6.20 1.02 2.80
CA GLU A 60 -6.69 1.20 4.17
C GLU A 60 -5.79 0.53 5.22
N GLY A 61 -4.50 0.89 5.20
CA GLY A 61 -3.47 0.48 6.17
C GLY A 61 -2.66 -0.75 5.76
N GLY A 62 -2.94 -1.34 4.60
CA GLY A 62 -2.17 -2.45 4.04
C GLY A 62 -0.83 -2.06 3.40
N GLU A 63 -0.53 -0.77 3.27
CA GLU A 63 0.54 -0.26 2.39
C GLU A 63 1.93 -0.72 2.83
N ILE A 64 2.22 -0.61 4.13
CA ILE A 64 3.52 -1.00 4.71
C ILE A 64 3.82 -2.47 4.44
N ASP A 65 2.82 -3.32 4.64
CA ASP A 65 2.94 -4.76 4.49
C ASP A 65 3.08 -5.17 3.03
N LEU A 66 2.38 -4.49 2.12
CA LEU A 66 2.55 -4.67 0.69
C LEU A 66 3.98 -4.29 0.28
N LEU A 67 4.43 -3.08 0.61
CA LEU A 67 5.70 -2.52 0.13
C LEU A 67 6.92 -3.27 0.67
N LYS A 68 6.89 -3.73 1.93
CA LYS A 68 7.97 -4.54 2.52
C LYS A 68 8.19 -5.89 1.85
N GLN A 69 7.17 -6.42 1.18
CA GLN A 69 7.22 -7.73 0.54
C GLN A 69 7.58 -7.63 -0.94
N LEU A 70 7.64 -6.42 -1.52
CA LEU A 70 8.00 -6.24 -2.91
C LEU A 70 9.52 -6.41 -3.09
N PRO A 71 9.94 -7.35 -3.96
CA PRO A 71 11.34 -7.42 -4.37
C PRO A 71 11.76 -6.12 -5.09
N ALA A 72 13.00 -5.66 -4.86
CA ALA A 72 13.51 -4.42 -5.46
C ALA A 72 13.34 -4.35 -6.99
N GLN A 73 13.50 -5.49 -7.66
CA GLN A 73 13.29 -5.64 -9.12
C GLN A 73 11.90 -5.22 -9.62
N ILE A 74 10.87 -5.19 -8.77
CA ILE A 74 9.53 -4.73 -9.15
C ILE A 74 9.48 -3.22 -9.31
N PHE A 75 10.27 -2.46 -8.54
CA PHE A 75 10.35 -1.01 -8.69
C PHE A 75 10.89 -0.60 -10.07
N ASN A 76 11.77 -1.42 -10.67
CA ASN A 76 12.25 -1.18 -12.05
C ASN A 76 11.17 -1.31 -13.13
N ARG A 77 10.02 -1.94 -12.82
CA ARG A 77 8.90 -2.11 -13.75
C ARG A 77 7.90 -0.97 -13.68
N ILE A 78 8.06 -0.05 -12.72
CA ILE A 78 7.06 0.97 -12.43
C ILE A 78 7.61 2.35 -12.81
N ASN A 79 6.89 3.07 -13.67
CA ASN A 79 7.27 4.44 -14.06
C ASN A 79 6.82 5.46 -13.00
N GLN A 80 5.62 5.27 -12.45
CA GLN A 80 5.04 6.18 -11.46
C GLN A 80 4.24 5.42 -10.40
N MET A 81 4.34 5.85 -9.14
CA MET A 81 3.48 5.38 -8.06
C MET A 81 2.81 6.55 -7.34
N THR A 82 1.57 6.37 -6.92
CA THR A 82 0.93 7.24 -5.93
C THR A 82 0.43 6.37 -4.79
N ILE A 83 0.86 6.70 -3.58
CA ILE A 83 0.59 5.89 -2.38
C ILE A 83 -0.03 6.79 -1.32
N GLU A 84 -1.17 6.37 -0.81
CA GLU A 84 -1.82 6.96 0.35
C GLU A 84 -1.41 6.19 1.61
N PHE A 85 -0.59 6.81 2.46
CA PHE A 85 -0.23 6.24 3.74
C PHE A 85 -1.17 6.71 4.84
N HIS A 86 -1.59 5.78 5.69
CA HIS A 86 -2.54 6.02 6.77
C HIS A 86 -1.86 6.32 8.12
N ASP A 87 -0.59 6.76 8.13
CA ASP A 87 0.14 7.10 9.37
C ASP A 87 -0.39 8.36 10.07
N PHE A 88 -1.27 9.14 9.43
CA PHE A 88 -2.06 10.19 10.07
C PHE A 88 -3.16 9.64 10.99
N ILE A 89 -3.65 8.42 10.73
CA ILE A 89 -4.59 7.68 11.59
C ILE A 89 -3.82 6.80 12.60
N PHE A 90 -2.66 6.29 12.20
CA PHE A 90 -1.80 5.41 12.98
C PHE A 90 -0.40 6.02 13.17
N PRO A 91 -0.23 7.03 14.05
CA PRO A 91 1.04 7.76 14.20
C PRO A 91 2.24 6.89 14.53
N GLU A 92 2.04 5.74 15.17
CA GLU A 92 3.08 4.76 15.45
C GLU A 92 3.75 4.20 14.19
N GLN A 93 3.07 4.29 13.03
CA GLN A 93 3.56 3.82 11.75
C GLN A 93 4.46 4.83 11.03
N ALA A 94 4.45 6.11 11.44
CA ALA A 94 5.14 7.20 10.74
C ALA A 94 6.65 6.94 10.54
N ILE A 95 7.31 6.34 11.53
CA ILE A 95 8.74 5.97 11.41
C ILE A 95 8.95 4.94 10.29
N MET A 96 8.05 3.95 10.19
CA MET A 96 8.12 2.92 9.18
C MET A 96 7.79 3.46 7.79
N VAL A 97 6.76 4.32 7.69
CA VAL A 97 6.39 4.99 6.44
C VAL A 97 7.57 5.79 5.89
N ASN A 98 8.21 6.62 6.71
CA ASN A 98 9.37 7.39 6.28
C ASN A 98 10.54 6.48 5.82
N LYS A 99 10.79 5.36 6.49
CA LYS A 99 11.80 4.38 6.04
C LYS A 99 11.48 3.79 4.67
N ILE A 100 10.21 3.47 4.41
CA ILE A 100 9.77 2.95 3.11
C ILE A 100 9.93 4.02 2.03
N ILE A 101 9.51 5.25 2.30
CA ILE A 101 9.68 6.38 1.37
C ILE A 101 11.16 6.54 1.00
N SER A 102 12.07 6.57 1.99
CA SER A 102 13.51 6.65 1.74
C SER A 102 14.05 5.43 0.98
N SER A 103 13.53 4.23 1.25
CA SER A 103 13.92 3.03 0.49
C SER A 103 13.52 3.14 -0.97
N ILE A 104 12.31 3.60 -1.28
CA ILE A 104 11.83 3.79 -2.66
C ILE A 104 12.61 4.89 -3.36
N GLU A 105 12.94 5.97 -2.66
CA GLU A 105 13.82 7.03 -3.18
C GLU A 105 15.20 6.48 -3.59
N ASN A 106 15.79 5.60 -2.77
CA ASN A 106 17.06 4.93 -3.05
C ASN A 106 16.99 3.97 -4.26
N GLU A 107 15.82 3.43 -4.58
CA GLU A 107 15.59 2.63 -5.80
C GLU A 107 15.53 3.48 -7.09
N GLY A 108 15.68 4.81 -6.97
CA GLY A 108 15.80 5.73 -8.11
C GLY A 108 14.56 6.55 -8.39
N PHE A 109 13.61 6.65 -7.45
CA PHE A 109 12.44 7.50 -7.60
C PHE A 109 12.71 8.93 -7.09
N MET A 110 12.08 9.91 -7.71
CA MET A 110 11.81 11.23 -7.13
C MET A 110 10.58 11.12 -6.25
N VAL A 111 10.60 11.76 -5.08
CA VAL A 111 9.50 11.74 -4.12
C VAL A 111 8.89 13.13 -3.99
N PHE A 112 7.56 13.21 -4.10
CA PHE A 112 6.78 14.40 -3.88
C PHE A 112 5.69 14.11 -2.84
N LYS A 113 5.74 14.80 -1.70
CA LYS A 113 4.64 14.78 -0.73
C LYS A 113 3.61 15.81 -1.19
N CYS A 114 2.46 15.33 -1.67
CA CYS A 114 1.40 16.15 -2.23
C CYS A 114 0.45 16.73 -1.17
N HIS A 115 0.59 16.27 0.08
CA HIS A 115 -0.01 16.88 1.25
C HIS A 115 1.09 17.38 2.20
N TYR A 116 0.96 18.61 2.71
CA TYR A 116 2.02 19.27 3.48
C TYR A 116 2.17 18.73 4.91
N ILE A 117 1.11 18.13 5.46
CA ILE A 117 1.02 17.81 6.89
C ILE A 117 1.36 16.34 7.17
N ASP A 118 1.08 15.44 6.23
CA ASP A 118 1.22 13.99 6.41
C ASP A 118 1.59 13.29 5.09
N ASN A 119 1.62 11.95 5.11
CA ASN A 119 1.91 11.12 3.96
C ASN A 119 0.65 10.54 3.30
N SER A 120 -0.53 11.18 3.50
CA SER A 120 -1.80 10.75 2.86
C SER A 120 -1.73 10.77 1.33
N ASN A 121 -0.80 11.51 0.73
CA ASN A 121 -0.55 11.40 -0.69
C ASN A 121 0.93 11.62 -1.02
N VAL A 122 1.60 10.53 -1.40
CA VAL A 122 3.00 10.56 -1.83
C VAL A 122 3.10 10.08 -3.27
N LEU A 123 3.60 10.95 -4.14
CA LEU A 123 3.88 10.67 -5.53
C LEU A 123 5.35 10.30 -5.69
N PHE A 124 5.58 9.19 -6.39
CA PHE A 124 6.91 8.70 -6.76
C PHE A 124 7.01 8.67 -8.28
N ILE A 125 8.07 9.27 -8.83
CA ILE A 125 8.35 9.28 -10.29
C ILE A 125 9.71 8.64 -10.51
N ASN A 126 9.77 7.58 -11.33
CA ASN A 126 11.02 6.92 -11.66
C ASN A 126 11.92 7.85 -12.48
N LYS A 127 13.21 7.96 -12.13
CA LYS A 127 14.18 8.84 -12.82
C LYS A 127 14.72 8.27 -14.13
N LYS A 128 14.46 6.99 -14.40
CA LYS A 128 15.02 6.24 -15.54
C LYS A 128 14.23 6.46 -16.84
#